data_AF-A0AB74DZK2-F1
#
_entry.id   AF-A0AB74DZK2-F1
#
_cell.length_a   1.000
_cell.length_b   1.000
_cell.length_c   1.000
_cell.angle_alpha   90.00
_cell.angle_beta   90.00
_cell.angle_gamma   90.00
#
_symmetry.space_group_name_H-M   'P 1'
#
loop_
_entity.id
_entity.type
_entity.pdbx_description
1 polymer ?
#
loop_
_entity_poly.entity_id
_entity_poly.type
_entity_poly.pdbx_seq_one_letter_code
_entity_poly.pdbx_strand_id
1 'polypeptide(L)' 'NVPNQKASFDVHNSPLSEAAVVGFEYGYNVENKGTMNIWEAQYGDFANMAQMMFDNFLFSSYAKWGERSGLTLFLPHSY' A
#
# COMPACT_ATOMS: atom_id res chain seq x y z
N ASN A 1 -21.37 11.19 -4.47
CA ASN A 1 -22.03 9.88 -4.58
C ASN A 1 -22.87 9.81 -5.83
N VAL A 2 -22.46 8.94 -6.77
CA VAL A 2 -23.18 8.69 -8.02
C VAL A 2 -24.27 7.64 -7.74
N PRO A 3 -25.54 7.83 -8.18
CA PRO A 3 -26.59 6.84 -7.98
C PRO A 3 -26.24 5.48 -8.62
N ASN A 4 -26.61 4.37 -7.97
CA ASN A 4 -26.38 2.97 -8.42
C ASN A 4 -24.91 2.53 -8.53
N GLN A 5 -23.99 3.22 -7.88
CA GLN A 5 -22.56 2.92 -7.92
C GLN A 5 -22.21 1.81 -6.90
N LYS A 6 -21.36 0.86 -7.30
CA LYS A 6 -21.06 -0.40 -6.55
C LYS A 6 -19.67 -0.43 -5.88
N ALA A 7 -18.86 0.61 -6.00
CA ALA A 7 -17.46 0.65 -5.53
C ALA A 7 -17.04 2.07 -5.10
N SER A 8 -16.54 2.26 -3.88
CA SER A 8 -16.02 3.57 -3.50
C SER A 8 -14.70 3.89 -4.22
N PHE A 9 -14.38 5.17 -4.29
CA PHE A 9 -13.06 5.66 -4.67
C PHE A 9 -12.63 6.67 -3.62
N ASP A 10 -11.59 6.32 -2.87
CA ASP A 10 -11.13 7.04 -1.70
C ASP A 10 -9.66 7.44 -1.94
N VAL A 11 -9.36 8.74 -1.76
CA VAL A 11 -8.03 9.31 -1.97
C VAL A 11 -7.67 10.15 -0.76
N HIS A 12 -6.49 9.90 -0.22
CA HIS A 12 -6.01 10.55 0.99
C HIS A 12 -4.61 11.10 0.79
N ASN A 13 -4.39 12.34 1.21
CA ASN A 13 -3.03 12.84 1.41
C ASN A 13 -2.51 12.24 2.72
N SER A 14 -1.45 11.45 2.63
CA SER A 14 -0.88 10.80 3.80
C SER A 14 -0.17 11.81 4.71
N PRO A 15 0.02 11.50 6.01
CA PRO A 15 1.05 12.17 6.78
C PRO A 15 2.43 11.93 6.15
N LEU A 16 3.41 12.75 6.53
CA LEU A 16 4.80 12.60 6.08
C LEU A 16 5.48 11.44 6.81
N SER A 17 5.09 10.21 6.47
CA SER A 17 5.65 8.97 7.03
C SER A 17 5.45 7.80 6.08
N GLU A 18 6.54 7.25 5.55
CA GLU A 18 6.49 6.16 4.57
C GLU A 18 6.19 4.83 5.28
N ALA A 19 6.97 4.47 6.31
CA ALA A 19 6.84 3.18 6.99
C ALA A 19 5.44 2.98 7.62
N ALA A 20 4.90 4.01 8.28
CA ALA A 20 3.60 3.91 8.92
C ALA A 20 2.46 3.79 7.90
N VAL A 21 2.52 4.56 6.81
CA VAL A 21 1.48 4.57 5.79
C VAL A 21 1.52 3.30 4.95
N VAL A 22 2.70 2.84 4.52
CA VAL A 22 2.84 1.53 3.84
C VAL A 22 2.32 0.40 4.73
N GLY A 23 2.63 0.44 6.02
CA GLY A 23 2.13 -0.57 6.95
C GLY A 23 0.61 -0.54 7.12
N PHE A 24 0.02 0.65 7.17
CA PHE A 24 -1.43 0.83 7.20
C PHE A 24 -2.09 0.27 5.92
N GLU A 25 -1.58 0.65 4.75
CA GLU A 25 -2.11 0.20 3.45
C GLU A 25 -1.98 -1.32 3.26
N TYR A 26 -0.85 -1.90 3.69
CA TYR A 26 -0.67 -3.34 3.70
C TYR A 26 -1.72 -4.03 4.59
N GLY A 27 -1.91 -3.53 5.82
CA GLY A 27 -2.88 -4.09 6.77
C GLY A 27 -4.31 -3.98 6.26
N TYR A 28 -4.68 -2.82 5.70
CA TYR A 28 -5.99 -2.62 5.10
C TYR A 28 -6.25 -3.61 3.96
N ASN A 29 -5.27 -3.83 3.10
CA ASN A 29 -5.45 -4.73 1.95
C ASN A 29 -5.51 -6.21 2.35
N VAL A 30 -4.76 -6.62 3.37
CA VAL A 30 -4.84 -7.99 3.93
C VAL A 30 -6.24 -8.28 4.46
N GLU A 31 -6.84 -7.33 5.18
CA GLU A 31 -8.19 -7.47 5.72
C GLU A 31 -9.27 -7.36 4.63
N ASN A 32 -9.12 -6.41 3.71
CA ASN A 32 -10.10 -6.16 2.66
C ASN A 32 -9.64 -6.64 1.28
N LYS A 33 -9.80 -7.95 1.04
CA LYS A 33 -9.35 -8.60 -0.21
C LYS A 33 -10.09 -8.16 -1.47
N GLY A 34 -11.20 -7.43 -1.34
CA GLY A 34 -11.99 -6.91 -2.45
C GLY A 34 -11.54 -5.53 -2.95
N THR A 35 -10.59 -4.88 -2.28
CA THR A 35 -10.13 -3.53 -2.64
C THR A 35 -8.82 -3.53 -3.43
N MET A 36 -8.70 -2.53 -4.30
CA MET A 36 -7.45 -2.19 -4.95
C MET A 36 -6.80 -1.06 -4.14
N ASN A 37 -5.73 -1.37 -3.41
CA ASN A 37 -4.98 -0.39 -2.62
C ASN A 37 -3.72 0.03 -3.39
N ILE A 38 -3.47 1.33 -3.40
CA ILE A 38 -2.30 1.94 -4.02
C ILE A 38 -1.62 2.83 -2.98
N TRP A 39 -0.31 2.66 -2.81
CA TRP A 39 0.53 3.62 -2.12
C TRP A 39 1.49 4.26 -3.11
N GLU A 40 1.57 5.59 -3.11
CA GLU A 40 2.46 6.36 -3.98
C GLU A 40 3.52 7.07 -3.14
N ALA A 41 4.79 6.87 -3.49
CA ALA A 41 5.88 7.63 -2.93
C ALA A 41 5.95 9.02 -3.58
N GLN A 42 6.30 10.07 -2.82
CA GLN A 42 6.51 11.39 -3.40
C GLN A 42 7.61 11.37 -4.49
N TYR A 43 8.70 10.64 -4.21
CA TYR A 43 9.73 10.19 -5.14
C TYR A 43 10.09 8.76 -4.73
N GLY A 44 10.43 7.90 -5.70
CA GLY A 44 10.75 6.49 -5.45
C GLY A 44 11.90 6.31 -4.46
N ASP A 45 12.82 7.28 -4.38
CA ASP A 45 13.95 7.31 -3.46
C ASP A 45 13.55 7.22 -1.97
N PHE A 46 12.37 7.72 -1.60
CA PHE A 46 11.88 7.69 -0.21
C PHE A 46 11.31 6.34 0.20
N ALA A 47 11.08 5.42 -0.75
CA ALA A 47 10.53 4.10 -0.43
C ALA A 47 11.44 3.29 0.51
N ASN A 48 12.74 3.58 0.53
CA ASN A 48 13.69 2.98 1.47
C ASN A 48 13.32 3.22 2.95
N MET A 49 12.61 4.30 3.28
CA MET A 49 12.16 4.56 4.65
C MET A 49 11.13 3.52 5.12
N ALA A 50 10.44 2.85 4.20
CA ALA A 50 9.51 1.75 4.46
C ALA A 50 10.13 0.36 4.26
N GLN A 51 11.45 0.24 4.13
CA GLN A 51 12.14 -1.03 3.81
C GLN A 51 11.73 -2.19 4.73
N MET A 52 11.62 -1.93 6.04
CA MET A 52 11.20 -2.95 7.00
C MET A 52 9.81 -3.53 6.66
N MET A 53 8.87 -2.70 6.20
CA MET A 53 7.54 -3.14 5.79
C MET A 53 7.59 -3.96 4.50
N PHE A 54 8.41 -3.56 3.54
CA PHE A 54 8.57 -4.32 2.30
C PHE A 54 9.16 -5.70 2.56
N ASP A 55 10.28 -5.76 3.29
CA ASP A 55 11.00 -7.01 3.53
C ASP A 55 10.20 -7.96 4.41
N ASN A 56 9.59 -7.46 5.50
CA ASN A 56 8.95 -8.31 6.50
C ASN A 56 7.47 -8.56 6.25
N PHE A 57 6.81 -7.76 5.41
CA PHE A 57 5.38 -7.92 5.17
C PHE A 57 5.13 -8.08 3.68
N LEU A 58 5.29 -7.02 2.89
CA LEU A 58 4.85 -7.02 1.50
C LEU A 58 5.42 -8.19 0.67
N PHE A 59 6.71 -8.50 0.80
CA PHE A 59 7.36 -9.53 0.00
C PHE A 59 7.35 -10.93 0.63
N SER A 60 7.37 -11.02 1.96
CA SER A 60 7.55 -12.30 2.66
C SER A 60 6.32 -12.82 3.39
N SER A 61 5.22 -12.06 3.47
CA SER A 61 4.04 -12.43 4.25
C SER A 61 3.42 -13.76 3.83
N TYR A 62 3.33 -14.01 2.52
CA TYR A 62 2.71 -15.22 2.01
C TYR A 62 3.50 -16.47 2.41
N ALA A 63 4.83 -16.40 2.32
CA ALA A 63 5.70 -17.50 2.71
C ALA A 63 5.72 -17.74 4.22
N LYS A 64 5.63 -16.68 5.04
CA LYS A 64 5.73 -16.79 6.50
C LYS A 64 4.40 -17.13 7.17
N TRP A 65 3.31 -16.56 6.69
CA TRP A 65 2.01 -16.58 7.39
C TRP A 65 0.84 -16.95 6.48
N GLY A 66 1.07 -17.20 5.19
CA GLY A 66 0.00 -17.47 4.23
C GLY A 66 -0.79 -16.23 3.81
N GLU A 67 -0.40 -15.04 4.29
CA GLU A 67 -1.13 -13.80 4.03
C GLU A 67 -0.83 -13.23 2.64
N ARG A 68 -1.89 -12.83 1.94
CA ARG A 68 -1.82 -12.26 0.60
C ARG A 68 -2.20 -10.79 0.64
N SER A 69 -1.39 -9.97 0.00
CA SER A 69 -1.65 -8.55 -0.24
C SER A 69 -1.53 -8.27 -1.73
N GLY A 70 -2.50 -7.53 -2.27
CA GLY A 70 -2.51 -6.91 -3.60
C GLY A 70 -2.15 -5.43 -3.58
N LEU A 71 -1.50 -4.94 -2.51
CA LEU A 71 -1.00 -3.56 -2.42
C LEU A 71 -0.08 -3.24 -3.61
N THR A 72 -0.40 -2.19 -4.35
CA THR A 72 0.38 -1.70 -5.49
C THR A 72 1.21 -0.48 -5.10
N LEU A 73 2.48 -0.44 -5.52
CA LEU A 73 3.40 0.66 -5.24
C LEU A 73 3.60 1.52 -6.50
N PHE A 74 3.32 2.81 -6.40
CA PHE A 74 3.72 3.80 -7.40
C PHE A 74 4.98 4.50 -6.93
N LEU A 75 6.09 4.26 -7.64
CA LEU A 75 7.41 4.77 -7.30
C LEU A 75 7.92 5.67 -8.45
N PRO A 76 7.60 6.98 -8.42
CA PRO A 76 8.10 7.91 -9.43
C PRO A 76 9.62 7.86 -9.51
N HIS A 77 10.16 7.65 -10.71
CA HIS A 77 11.59 7.50 -10.91
C HIS A 77 12.05 8.29 -12.14
N SER A 78 13.23 8.92 -12.02
CA SER A 78 13.94 9.61 -13.10
C SER A 78 15.44 9.32 -12.98
N TYR A 79 16.17 9.40 -14.10
CA TYR A 79 17.62 9.18 -14.17
C TYR A 79 18.42 10.43 -13.82
#